data_AF-A0A6I1F6K0-F1
#
_entry.id   AF-A0A6I1F6K0-F1
#
_cell.length_a   1.000
_cell.length_b   1.000
_cell.length_c   1.000
_cell.angle_alpha   90.00
_cell.angle_beta   90.00
_cell.angle_gamma   90.00
#
_symmetry.space_group_name_H-M   'P 1'
#
loop_
_entity.id
_entity.type
_entity.pdbx_description
1 polymer ?
#
loop_
_entity_poly.entity_id
_entity_poly.type
_entity_poly.pdbx_seq_one_letter_code
_entity_poly.pdbx_strand_id
1 'polypeptide(L)'
;MEAHIMNDNKDLTIFLHVPKTGGTTLNSIFIRQYQESAFHNHDTYDRQIIPLSELNQEQKAFIRAVAGHHYYGVHELFNKSFQYFTMLRHPVDRVLSLYFYLKESNYPGYEWMKEMTIEEFVQTPSEAQNNQTGLLCGYSMVPNVKIAKKRIDAFEIVGITERFDESLFLLKKAFNWENIEYVKHNITKSRLSKREIPAEVISLILQNNEMDLEIYEYARGLLERKLKLLSKQEKGELKHFLKTQNRKFSKE
;
A
#
# COMPACT_ATOMS: atom_id res chain seq x y z
N MET A 1 8.19 31.66 -17.27
CA MET A 1 8.13 30.49 -16.38
C MET A 1 7.02 29.62 -16.96
N GLU A 2 7.40 28.80 -17.93
CA GLU A 2 6.46 28.10 -18.81
C GLU A 2 5.90 26.88 -18.08
N ALA A 3 4.58 26.78 -18.10
CA ALA A 3 3.85 25.63 -17.61
C ALA A 3 4.34 24.38 -18.34
N HIS A 4 4.94 23.47 -17.57
CA HIS A 4 5.32 22.15 -18.06
C HIS A 4 4.03 21.42 -18.45
N ILE A 5 3.86 21.20 -19.75
CA ILE A 5 2.80 20.38 -20.32
C ILE A 5 3.05 18.94 -19.84
N MET A 6 2.24 18.48 -18.88
CA MET A 6 2.22 17.08 -18.46
C MET A 6 1.49 16.27 -19.54
N ASN A 7 2.15 15.22 -20.03
CA ASN A 7 1.63 14.29 -21.02
C ASN A 7 0.95 13.09 -20.33
N ASP A 8 -0.20 12.66 -20.88
CA ASP A 8 -1.07 11.50 -20.55
C ASP A 8 -2.07 11.58 -19.37
N ASN A 9 -3.05 12.50 -19.52
CA ASN A 9 -4.52 12.31 -19.46
C ASN A 9 -5.19 11.50 -18.32
N LYS A 10 -4.60 11.40 -17.13
CA LYS A 10 -5.26 10.86 -15.92
C LYS A 10 -5.38 11.91 -14.81
N ASP A 11 -6.62 12.24 -14.46
CA ASP A 11 -6.98 13.37 -13.59
C ASP A 11 -6.98 13.04 -12.09
N LEU A 12 -7.00 11.75 -11.73
CA LEU A 12 -7.08 11.26 -10.36
C LEU A 12 -6.11 10.11 -10.10
N THR A 13 -5.22 10.27 -9.13
CA THR A 13 -4.28 9.22 -8.68
C THR A 13 -4.74 8.63 -7.35
N ILE A 14 -4.94 7.32 -7.30
CA ILE A 14 -5.53 6.64 -6.15
C ILE A 14 -4.52 5.65 -5.58
N PHE A 15 -4.08 5.93 -4.35
CA PHE A 15 -3.36 4.97 -3.54
C PHE A 15 -4.36 4.08 -2.79
N LEU A 16 -4.58 2.86 -3.28
CA LEU A 16 -5.32 1.85 -2.52
C LEU A 16 -4.41 1.35 -1.40
N HIS A 17 -4.51 1.96 -0.22
CA HIS A 17 -3.61 1.69 0.89
C HIS A 17 -4.07 0.44 1.64
N VAL A 18 -3.41 -0.69 1.38
CA VAL A 18 -3.60 -1.90 2.20
C VAL A 18 -2.92 -1.71 3.57
N PRO A 19 -3.60 -1.99 4.69
CA PRO A 19 -2.98 -1.97 6.01
C PRO A 19 -1.72 -2.83 6.09
N LYS A 20 -0.70 -2.29 6.77
CA LYS A 20 0.57 -2.96 7.14
C LYS A 20 1.49 -3.36 5.98
N THR A 21 1.38 -2.70 4.83
CA THR A 21 2.24 -2.92 3.64
C THR A 21 3.30 -1.83 3.43
N GLY A 22 3.68 -1.12 4.50
CA GLY A 22 4.61 0.03 4.42
C GLY A 22 3.95 1.31 3.90
N GLY A 23 2.63 1.32 3.77
CA GLY A 23 1.89 2.44 3.19
C GLY A 23 1.92 3.72 4.01
N THR A 24 2.19 3.73 5.32
CA THR A 24 2.46 4.98 6.08
C THR A 24 3.65 5.74 5.49
N THR A 25 4.76 5.04 5.24
CA THR A 25 5.96 5.63 4.64
C THR A 25 5.69 6.06 3.21
N LEU A 26 4.96 5.26 2.43
CA LEU A 26 4.63 5.64 1.06
C LEU A 26 3.67 6.83 1.01
N ASN A 27 2.72 6.90 1.94
CA ASN A 27 1.75 7.98 2.02
C ASN A 27 2.42 9.31 2.38
N SER A 28 3.43 9.30 3.26
CA SER A 28 4.20 10.53 3.57
C SER A 28 4.96 11.05 2.36
N ILE A 29 5.36 10.17 1.43
CA ILE A 29 5.93 10.57 0.14
C ILE A 29 4.83 11.11 -0.79
N PHE A 30 3.71 10.40 -0.89
CA PHE A 30 2.60 10.71 -1.80
C PHE A 30 1.93 12.05 -1.48
N ILE A 31 1.72 12.36 -0.19
CA ILE A 31 1.17 13.66 0.25
C ILE A 31 1.99 14.84 -0.27
N ARG A 32 3.31 14.70 -0.34
CA ARG A 32 4.21 15.78 -0.81
C ARG A 32 4.12 16.04 -2.32
N GLN A 33 3.43 15.19 -3.07
CA GLN A 33 3.30 15.31 -4.53
C GLN A 33 2.10 16.17 -4.95
N TYR A 34 1.22 16.54 -4.02
CA TYR A 34 0.01 17.29 -4.30
C TYR A 34 -0.16 18.43 -3.29
N GLN A 35 -0.92 19.45 -3.70
CA GLN A 35 -1.39 20.46 -2.76
C GLN A 35 -2.38 19.84 -1.78
N GLU A 36 -2.39 20.33 -0.54
CA GLU A 36 -3.24 19.82 0.55
C GLU A 36 -4.73 19.81 0.16
N SER A 37 -5.21 20.87 -0.48
CA SER A 37 -6.59 20.99 -0.96
C SER A 37 -6.91 20.00 -2.10
N ALA A 38 -5.92 19.49 -2.83
CA ALA A 38 -6.11 18.54 -3.93
C ALA A 38 -6.00 17.07 -3.49
N PHE A 39 -5.84 16.79 -2.18
CA PHE A 39 -5.59 15.45 -1.64
C PHE A 39 -6.67 15.08 -0.61
N HIS A 40 -7.33 13.93 -0.80
CA HIS A 40 -8.13 13.28 0.25
C HIS A 40 -7.38 12.09 0.87
N ASN A 41 -7.18 12.11 2.19
CA ASN A 41 -6.30 11.17 2.89
C ASN A 41 -6.96 10.56 4.12
N HIS A 42 -7.35 9.29 4.08
CA HIS A 42 -7.94 8.56 5.22
C HIS A 42 -9.06 9.36 5.91
N ASP A 43 -10.09 9.72 5.14
CA ASP A 43 -11.23 10.54 5.59
C ASP A 43 -10.85 11.93 6.10
N THR A 44 -9.65 12.42 5.79
CA THR A 44 -9.22 13.79 6.01
C THR A 44 -9.16 14.57 4.71
N TYR A 45 -9.77 15.74 4.69
CA TYR A 45 -9.73 16.71 3.59
C TYR A 45 -9.61 18.12 4.16
N ASP A 46 -8.66 18.91 3.67
CA ASP A 46 -8.43 20.30 4.13
C ASP A 46 -8.38 20.44 5.66
N ARG A 47 -7.62 19.55 6.31
CA ARG A 47 -7.42 19.45 7.78
C ARG A 47 -8.67 19.11 8.59
N GLN A 48 -9.75 18.68 7.94
CA GLN A 48 -11.00 18.28 8.57
C GLN A 48 -11.29 16.81 8.33
N ILE A 49 -11.95 16.15 9.29
CA ILE A 49 -12.42 14.78 9.13
C ILE A 49 -13.71 14.83 8.32
N ILE A 50 -13.60 14.54 7.02
CA ILE A 50 -14.71 14.54 6.06
C ILE A 50 -14.58 13.27 5.21
N PRO A 51 -15.45 12.26 5.42
CA PRO A 51 -15.50 11.07 4.58
C PRO A 51 -15.66 11.44 3.10
N LEU A 52 -15.02 10.67 2.22
CA LEU A 52 -15.02 10.96 0.79
C LEU A 52 -16.45 10.97 0.18
N SER A 53 -17.37 10.20 0.76
CA SER A 53 -18.79 10.17 0.41
C SER A 53 -19.53 11.48 0.70
N GLU A 54 -19.08 12.24 1.70
CA GLU A 54 -19.71 13.50 2.15
C GLU A 54 -19.23 14.73 1.38
N LEU A 55 -18.15 14.60 0.60
CA LEU A 55 -17.68 15.68 -0.25
C LEU A 55 -18.69 16.01 -1.36
N ASN A 56 -18.91 17.32 -1.55
CA ASN A 56 -19.73 17.83 -2.64
C ASN A 56 -19.01 17.71 -4.00
N GLN A 57 -19.73 17.99 -5.10
CA GLN A 57 -19.19 17.84 -6.45
C GLN A 57 -18.05 18.81 -6.76
N GLU A 58 -18.06 20.01 -6.20
CA GLU A 58 -17.00 21.01 -6.40
C GLU A 58 -15.70 20.57 -5.73
N GLN A 59 -15.78 20.08 -4.48
CA GLN A 59 -14.64 19.50 -3.76
C GLN A 59 -14.06 18.29 -4.52
N LYS A 60 -14.94 17.37 -4.96
CA LYS A 60 -14.53 16.21 -5.77
C LYS A 60 -13.90 16.62 -7.11
N ALA A 61 -14.37 17.70 -7.73
CA ALA A 61 -13.78 18.26 -8.94
C ALA A 61 -12.37 18.84 -8.71
N PHE A 62 -12.05 19.30 -7.50
CA PHE A 62 -10.71 19.80 -7.16
C PHE A 62 -9.70 18.68 -6.80
N ILE A 63 -10.16 17.57 -6.23
CA ILE A 63 -9.29 16.46 -5.81
C ILE A 63 -8.53 15.83 -6.97
N ARG A 64 -7.21 15.66 -6.82
CA ARG A 64 -6.31 14.98 -7.77
C ARG A 64 -5.66 13.72 -7.19
N ALA A 65 -5.67 13.57 -5.87
CA ALA A 65 -5.12 12.42 -5.18
C ALA A 65 -6.04 11.89 -4.08
N VAL A 66 -6.16 10.57 -3.98
CA VAL A 66 -6.88 9.88 -2.91
C VAL A 66 -5.97 8.82 -2.31
N ALA A 67 -5.85 8.76 -0.98
CA ALA A 67 -5.20 7.67 -0.27
C ALA A 67 -6.03 7.24 0.93
N GLY A 68 -6.18 5.93 1.12
CA GLY A 68 -6.92 5.41 2.26
C GLY A 68 -7.16 3.92 2.19
N HIS A 69 -7.69 3.37 3.28
CA HIS A 69 -8.12 1.97 3.42
C HIS A 69 -9.46 1.73 2.70
N HIS A 70 -9.53 2.15 1.45
CA HIS A 70 -10.70 1.97 0.61
C HIS A 70 -10.63 0.64 -0.14
N TYR A 71 -11.79 0.06 -0.37
CA TYR A 71 -11.96 -0.98 -1.35
C TYR A 71 -11.73 -0.43 -2.76
N TYR A 72 -11.27 -1.28 -3.69
CA TYR A 72 -11.29 -0.93 -5.12
C TYR A 72 -12.72 -0.56 -5.53
N GLY A 73 -12.86 0.55 -6.28
CA GLY A 73 -14.16 1.13 -6.63
C GLY A 73 -14.32 2.57 -6.16
N VAL A 74 -13.45 3.09 -5.29
CA VAL A 74 -13.54 4.49 -4.80
C VAL A 74 -13.52 5.54 -5.93
N HIS A 75 -12.97 5.21 -7.11
CA HIS A 75 -13.02 6.05 -8.31
C HIS A 75 -14.44 6.32 -8.81
N GLU A 76 -15.41 5.44 -8.53
CA GLU A 76 -16.83 5.62 -8.92
C GLU A 76 -17.46 6.87 -8.30
N LEU A 77 -16.85 7.41 -7.25
CA LEU A 77 -17.28 8.65 -6.61
C LEU A 77 -16.81 9.91 -7.36
N PHE A 78 -16.04 9.74 -8.44
CA PHE A 78 -15.47 10.83 -9.24
C PHE A 78 -15.82 10.68 -10.72
N ASN A 79 -16.05 11.80 -11.38
CA ASN A 79 -16.22 11.85 -12.84
C ASN A 79 -14.90 12.25 -13.54
N LYS A 80 -13.86 11.42 -13.36
CA LYS A 80 -12.48 11.67 -13.83
C LYS A 80 -11.84 10.41 -14.35
N SER A 81 -10.90 10.55 -15.30
CA SER A 81 -9.95 9.49 -15.60
C SER A 81 -9.09 9.22 -14.36
N PHE A 82 -8.80 7.95 -14.09
CA PHE A 82 -8.13 7.54 -12.86
C PHE A 82 -7.01 6.54 -13.11
N GLN A 83 -6.10 6.46 -12.15
CA GLN A 83 -5.08 5.44 -12.04
C GLN A 83 -4.96 4.98 -10.60
N TYR A 84 -4.77 3.68 -10.43
CA TYR A 84 -4.49 3.07 -9.15
C TYR A 84 -3.02 2.72 -9.03
N PHE A 85 -2.50 2.82 -7.81
CA PHE A 85 -1.34 2.07 -7.38
C PHE A 85 -1.58 1.50 -5.98
N THR A 86 -0.79 0.52 -5.59
CA THR A 86 -0.85 -0.06 -4.25
C THR A 86 0.49 -0.66 -3.84
N MET A 87 0.59 -1.07 -2.57
CA MET A 87 1.68 -1.83 -2.00
C MET A 87 1.12 -3.09 -1.37
N LEU A 88 1.69 -4.24 -1.72
CA LEU A 88 1.40 -5.54 -1.13
C LEU A 88 2.59 -6.04 -0.31
N ARG A 89 2.32 -6.97 0.60
CA ARG A 89 3.32 -7.57 1.48
C ARG A 89 3.09 -9.07 1.58
N HIS A 90 4.15 -9.82 1.84
CA HIS A 90 4.01 -11.25 2.08
C HIS A 90 2.99 -11.46 3.23
N PRO A 91 1.98 -12.33 3.05
CA PRO A 91 0.83 -12.42 3.97
C PRO A 91 1.25 -12.68 5.42
N VAL A 92 2.23 -13.56 5.64
CA VAL A 92 2.79 -13.82 6.98
C VAL A 92 3.33 -12.54 7.61
N ASP A 93 4.15 -11.78 6.89
CA ASP A 93 4.77 -10.57 7.45
C ASP A 93 3.74 -9.46 7.66
N ARG A 94 2.68 -9.41 6.83
CA ARG A 94 1.55 -8.50 7.00
C ARG A 94 0.74 -8.82 8.25
N VAL A 95 0.37 -10.09 8.45
CA VAL A 95 -0.43 -10.55 9.60
C VAL A 95 0.34 -10.35 10.91
N LEU A 96 1.61 -10.73 10.96
CA LEU A 96 2.44 -10.48 12.14
C LEU A 96 2.54 -8.98 12.44
N SER A 97 2.75 -8.16 11.40
CA SER A 97 2.80 -6.70 11.58
C SER A 97 1.47 -6.11 12.07
N LEU A 98 0.33 -6.67 11.65
CA LEU A 98 -0.99 -6.28 12.14
C LEU A 98 -1.17 -6.66 13.61
N TYR A 99 -0.88 -7.92 13.97
CA TYR A 99 -0.98 -8.41 15.33
C TYR A 99 -0.18 -7.56 16.32
N PHE A 100 1.11 -7.37 16.07
CA PHE A 100 1.96 -6.59 16.98
C PHE A 100 1.54 -5.12 17.03
N TYR A 101 1.08 -4.55 15.90
CA TYR A 101 0.56 -3.19 15.89
C TYR A 101 -0.67 -3.08 16.78
N LEU A 102 -1.68 -3.93 16.60
CA LEU A 102 -2.91 -3.89 17.40
C LEU A 102 -2.66 -4.20 18.88
N LYS A 103 -1.69 -5.08 19.18
CA LYS A 103 -1.31 -5.42 20.56
C LYS A 103 -0.57 -4.29 21.28
N GLU A 104 0.29 -3.56 20.58
CA GLU A 104 1.03 -2.42 21.14
C GLU A 104 0.22 -1.12 21.11
N SER A 105 -0.74 -0.97 20.21
CA SER A 105 -1.57 0.23 20.12
C SER A 105 -2.75 0.17 21.07
N ASN A 106 -3.05 1.31 21.72
CA ASN A 106 -4.25 1.47 22.54
C ASN A 106 -5.42 1.92 21.66
N TYR A 107 -5.66 1.19 20.56
CA TYR A 107 -6.67 1.54 19.57
C TYR A 107 -8.07 1.26 20.16
N PRO A 108 -8.99 2.26 20.18
CA PRO A 108 -10.32 2.06 20.73
C PRO A 108 -11.05 0.88 20.07
N GLY A 109 -11.62 -0.02 20.88
CA GLY A 109 -12.33 -1.22 20.41
C GLY A 109 -11.43 -2.45 20.19
N TYR A 110 -10.12 -2.32 20.38
CA TYR A 110 -9.14 -3.42 20.31
C TYR A 110 -8.48 -3.71 21.66
N GLU A 111 -9.10 -3.31 22.78
CA GLU A 111 -8.54 -3.50 24.13
C GLU A 111 -8.24 -4.97 24.45
N TRP A 112 -9.03 -5.89 23.88
CA TRP A 112 -8.86 -7.35 23.98
C TRP A 112 -7.56 -7.88 23.37
N MET A 113 -6.89 -7.12 22.51
CA MET A 113 -5.61 -7.51 21.88
C MET A 113 -4.44 -7.59 22.87
N LYS A 114 -4.53 -6.93 24.03
CA LYS A 114 -3.43 -6.92 25.03
C LYS A 114 -3.14 -8.31 25.56
N GLU A 115 -4.19 -9.08 25.82
CA GLU A 115 -4.09 -10.43 26.37
C GLU A 115 -4.08 -11.53 25.29
N MET A 116 -4.50 -11.21 24.06
CA MET A 116 -4.60 -12.19 22.99
C MET A 116 -3.23 -12.68 22.50
N THR A 117 -3.07 -14.00 22.34
CA THR A 117 -1.89 -14.65 21.73
C THR A 117 -1.92 -14.57 20.19
N ILE A 118 -0.80 -14.85 19.53
CA ILE A 118 -0.77 -14.84 18.06
C ILE A 118 -1.59 -16.02 17.50
N GLU A 119 -1.56 -17.16 18.18
CA GLU A 119 -2.32 -18.37 17.88
C GLU A 119 -3.83 -18.10 17.85
N GLU A 120 -4.35 -17.42 18.87
CA GLU A 120 -5.76 -17.04 18.95
C GLU A 120 -6.12 -16.00 17.87
N PHE A 121 -5.23 -15.03 17.63
CA PHE A 121 -5.46 -13.98 16.65
C PHE A 121 -5.64 -14.54 15.24
N VAL A 122 -4.80 -15.50 14.83
CA VAL A 122 -4.84 -16.05 13.47
C VAL A 122 -6.08 -16.92 13.20
N GLN A 123 -6.70 -17.45 14.26
CA GLN A 123 -7.92 -18.27 14.20
C GLN A 123 -9.20 -17.44 14.20
N THR A 124 -9.13 -16.18 14.62
CA THR A 124 -10.31 -15.30 14.68
C THR A 124 -10.67 -14.78 13.28
N PRO A 125 -11.95 -14.86 12.84
CA PRO A 125 -12.41 -14.19 11.62
C PRO A 125 -12.19 -12.69 11.76
N SER A 126 -11.18 -12.18 11.07
CA SER A 126 -10.68 -10.83 11.30
C SER A 126 -10.01 -10.28 10.05
N GLU A 127 -9.63 -9.01 10.11
CA GLU A 127 -8.81 -8.34 9.10
C GLU A 127 -7.49 -9.08 8.79
N ALA A 128 -7.11 -10.12 9.54
CA ALA A 128 -5.92 -10.94 9.32
C ALA A 128 -6.04 -11.94 8.15
N GLN A 129 -7.23 -12.20 7.61
CA GLN A 129 -7.46 -13.24 6.59
C GLN A 129 -7.78 -12.64 5.21
N ASN A 130 -6.98 -12.98 4.20
CA ASN A 130 -7.17 -12.62 2.78
C ASN A 130 -7.53 -11.14 2.53
N ASN A 131 -7.06 -10.24 3.39
CA ASN A 131 -7.50 -8.85 3.41
C ASN A 131 -6.96 -8.06 2.21
N GLN A 132 -5.75 -8.39 1.72
CA GLN A 132 -5.22 -7.76 0.50
C GLN A 132 -6.12 -8.09 -0.69
N THR A 133 -6.48 -9.37 -0.83
CA THR A 133 -7.37 -9.85 -1.88
C THR A 133 -8.77 -9.22 -1.76
N GLY A 134 -9.32 -9.14 -0.55
CA GLY A 134 -10.61 -8.51 -0.29
C GLY A 134 -10.65 -7.03 -0.70
N LEU A 135 -9.67 -6.23 -0.28
CA LEU A 135 -9.59 -4.81 -0.66
C LEU A 135 -9.46 -4.64 -2.18
N LEU A 136 -8.66 -5.48 -2.83
CA LEU A 136 -8.53 -5.50 -4.28
C LEU A 136 -9.83 -5.93 -4.97
N CYS A 137 -10.63 -6.83 -4.38
CA CYS A 137 -11.93 -7.29 -4.89
C CYS A 137 -13.08 -6.31 -4.69
N GLY A 138 -12.90 -5.22 -3.95
CA GLY A 138 -13.90 -4.15 -3.90
C GLY A 138 -15.01 -4.41 -2.87
N TYR A 139 -15.89 -3.44 -2.68
CA TYR A 139 -16.92 -3.47 -1.64
C TYR A 139 -17.89 -4.65 -1.83
N SER A 140 -18.30 -5.28 -0.73
CA SER A 140 -19.26 -6.39 -0.68
C SER A 140 -18.91 -7.64 -1.52
N MET A 141 -17.64 -7.81 -1.92
CA MET A 141 -17.19 -9.01 -2.62
C MET A 141 -16.48 -9.97 -1.69
N VAL A 142 -16.88 -11.25 -1.73
CA VAL A 142 -16.09 -12.34 -1.16
C VAL A 142 -14.72 -12.33 -1.87
N PRO A 143 -13.59 -12.40 -1.14
CA PRO A 143 -12.26 -12.44 -1.73
C PRO A 143 -12.17 -13.46 -2.87
N ASN A 144 -11.68 -13.01 -4.02
CA ASN A 144 -11.59 -13.81 -5.23
C ASN A 144 -10.33 -13.46 -6.03
N VAL A 145 -9.41 -14.42 -6.13
CA VAL A 145 -8.12 -14.23 -6.80
C VAL A 145 -8.27 -13.76 -8.26
N LYS A 146 -9.22 -14.30 -9.02
CA LYS A 146 -9.39 -13.95 -10.45
C LYS A 146 -9.77 -12.47 -10.61
N ILE A 147 -10.67 -11.99 -9.76
CA ILE A 147 -11.10 -10.58 -9.75
C ILE A 147 -9.94 -9.69 -9.32
N ALA A 148 -9.24 -10.05 -8.24
CA ALA A 148 -8.11 -9.28 -7.75
C ALA A 148 -6.99 -9.18 -8.80
N LYS A 149 -6.60 -10.29 -9.46
CA LYS A 149 -5.60 -10.31 -10.55
C LYS A 149 -5.99 -9.36 -11.69
N LYS A 150 -7.24 -9.47 -12.18
CA LYS A 150 -7.75 -8.60 -13.25
C LYS A 150 -7.62 -7.11 -12.91
N ARG A 151 -7.81 -6.75 -11.63
CA ARG A 151 -7.72 -5.37 -11.18
C ARG A 151 -6.29 -4.89 -11.05
N ILE A 152 -5.40 -5.69 -10.44
CA ILE A 152 -3.99 -5.30 -10.33
C ILE A 152 -3.26 -5.26 -11.68
N ASP A 153 -3.75 -5.98 -12.69
CA ASP A 153 -3.27 -5.81 -14.07
C ASP A 153 -3.55 -4.41 -14.64
N ALA A 154 -4.60 -3.74 -14.15
CA ALA A 154 -4.95 -2.38 -14.53
C ALA A 154 -4.29 -1.30 -13.64
N PHE A 155 -3.58 -1.69 -12.58
CA PHE A 155 -2.88 -0.74 -11.72
C PHE A 155 -1.60 -0.28 -12.41
N GLU A 156 -1.30 1.01 -12.28
CA GLU A 156 -0.10 1.60 -12.87
C GLU A 156 1.15 0.94 -12.28
N ILE A 157 1.19 0.79 -10.96
CA ILE A 157 2.22 0.06 -10.23
C ILE A 157 1.59 -0.71 -9.06
N VAL A 158 2.01 -1.97 -8.90
CA VAL A 158 1.79 -2.75 -7.68
C VAL A 158 3.16 -3.03 -7.07
N GLY A 159 3.47 -2.32 -5.99
CA GLY A 159 4.72 -2.45 -5.28
C GLY A 159 4.71 -3.58 -4.24
N ILE A 160 5.90 -3.98 -3.82
CA ILE A 160 6.13 -5.06 -2.85
C ILE A 160 6.92 -4.48 -1.67
N THR A 161 6.40 -4.63 -0.45
CA THR A 161 7.03 -4.07 0.76
C THR A 161 8.46 -4.56 0.95
N GLU A 162 8.75 -5.83 0.66
CA GLU A 162 10.11 -6.40 0.76
C GLU A 162 11.08 -5.82 -0.27
N ARG A 163 10.57 -5.15 -1.30
CA ARG A 163 11.31 -4.45 -2.36
C ARG A 163 10.86 -3.00 -2.47
N PHE A 164 10.74 -2.35 -1.31
CA PHE A 164 10.18 -1.01 -1.19
C PHE A 164 10.92 0.00 -2.06
N ASP A 165 12.25 -0.02 -2.06
CA ASP A 165 13.06 0.93 -2.82
C ASP A 165 12.87 0.77 -4.33
N GLU A 166 12.86 -0.47 -4.84
CA GLU A 166 12.58 -0.70 -6.27
C GLU A 166 11.14 -0.31 -6.64
N SER A 167 10.19 -0.58 -5.74
CA SER A 167 8.79 -0.17 -5.92
C SER A 167 8.67 1.34 -5.98
N LEU A 168 9.32 2.05 -5.06
CA LEU A 168 9.33 3.51 -4.99
C LEU A 168 10.01 4.14 -6.21
N PHE A 169 11.10 3.55 -6.70
CA PHE A 169 11.76 4.01 -7.93
C PHE A 169 10.81 3.94 -9.14
N LEU A 170 10.06 2.84 -9.28
CA LEU A 170 9.08 2.71 -10.35
C LEU A 170 7.89 3.66 -10.19
N LEU A 171 7.39 3.85 -8.96
CA LEU A 171 6.35 4.84 -8.67
C LEU A 171 6.81 6.25 -9.05
N LYS A 172 8.02 6.62 -8.65
CA LYS A 172 8.64 7.89 -9.03
C LYS A 172 8.59 8.10 -10.54
N LYS A 173 9.03 7.09 -11.30
CA LYS A 173 9.06 7.15 -12.75
C LYS A 173 7.65 7.24 -13.36
N ALA A 174 6.73 6.39 -12.90
CA ALA A 174 5.38 6.28 -13.46
C ALA A 174 4.55 7.56 -13.24
N PHE A 175 4.70 8.19 -12.08
CA PHE A 175 3.91 9.36 -11.70
C PHE A 175 4.69 10.69 -11.76
N ASN A 176 5.93 10.66 -12.26
CA ASN A 176 6.84 11.80 -12.29
C ASN A 176 6.98 12.50 -10.93
N TRP A 177 7.08 11.71 -9.85
CA TRP A 177 7.17 12.26 -8.50
C TRP A 177 8.53 12.92 -8.24
N GLU A 178 8.48 14.00 -7.48
CA GLU A 178 9.65 14.68 -6.95
C GLU A 178 9.83 14.32 -5.47
N ASN A 179 10.98 14.62 -4.88
CA ASN A 179 11.23 14.45 -3.44
C ASN A 179 10.72 13.11 -2.85
N ILE A 180 11.32 12.01 -3.29
CA ILE A 180 11.01 10.66 -2.78
C ILE A 180 11.88 10.25 -1.57
N GLU A 181 12.55 11.20 -0.93
CA GLU A 181 13.36 10.90 0.25
C GLU A 181 12.48 10.53 1.43
N TYR A 182 12.82 9.45 2.11
CA TYR A 182 12.05 8.97 3.25
C TYR A 182 12.96 8.44 4.36
N VAL A 183 12.39 8.33 5.55
CA VAL A 183 12.93 7.54 6.66
C VAL A 183 11.97 6.39 6.91
N LYS A 184 12.48 5.24 7.35
CA LYS A 184 11.61 4.08 7.58
C LYS A 184 10.74 4.33 8.80
N HIS A 185 9.44 4.47 8.60
CA HIS A 185 8.47 4.48 9.69
C HIS A 185 8.05 3.05 10.02
N ASN A 186 7.85 2.76 11.31
CA ASN A 186 7.25 1.50 11.78
C ASN A 186 8.01 0.22 11.38
N ILE A 187 9.35 0.21 11.49
CA ILE A 187 10.14 -1.03 11.50
C ILE A 187 9.77 -1.82 12.76
N THR A 188 8.61 -2.46 12.73
CA THR A 188 8.02 -3.17 13.87
C THR A 188 8.92 -4.35 14.26
N LYS A 189 8.94 -4.68 15.57
CA LYS A 189 9.53 -5.89 16.17
C LYS A 189 9.19 -7.21 15.45
N SER A 190 8.20 -7.19 14.54
CA SER A 190 7.79 -8.28 13.64
C SER A 190 8.93 -9.11 13.03
N ARG A 191 10.05 -8.48 12.66
CA ARG A 191 11.19 -9.20 12.05
C ARG A 191 12.01 -9.99 13.06
N LEU A 192 12.08 -9.52 14.31
CA LEU A 192 12.71 -10.24 15.42
C LEU A 192 11.79 -11.37 15.90
N SER A 193 10.48 -11.09 16.02
CA SER A 193 9.50 -12.06 16.51
C SER A 193 9.19 -13.20 15.53
N LYS A 194 9.34 -13.02 14.21
CA LYS A 194 9.11 -14.13 13.24
C LYS A 194 9.99 -15.36 13.50
N ARG A 195 11.19 -15.19 14.09
CA ARG A 195 12.06 -16.32 14.46
C ARG A 195 11.58 -17.05 15.72
N GLU A 196 10.75 -16.40 16.51
CA GLU A 196 10.20 -16.89 17.77
C GLU A 196 8.78 -17.45 17.60
N ILE A 197 8.14 -17.22 16.43
CA ILE A 197 6.81 -17.76 16.13
C ILE A 197 6.93 -19.25 15.74
N PRO A 198 6.12 -20.15 16.34
CA PRO A 198 6.08 -21.56 15.98
C PRO A 198 5.74 -21.79 14.49
N ALA A 199 6.31 -22.84 13.90
CA ALA A 199 6.11 -23.16 12.48
C ALA A 199 4.65 -23.48 12.14
N GLU A 200 3.92 -24.03 13.11
CA GLU A 200 2.50 -24.35 13.03
C GLU A 200 1.66 -23.08 12.87
N VAL A 201 2.00 -22.01 13.59
CA VAL A 201 1.32 -20.71 13.48
C VAL A 201 1.60 -20.08 12.13
N ILE A 202 2.84 -20.13 11.64
CA ILE A 202 3.19 -19.64 10.30
C ILE A 202 2.39 -20.40 9.22
N SER A 203 2.28 -21.72 9.37
CA SER A 203 1.52 -22.57 8.46
C SER A 203 0.03 -22.22 8.47
N LEU A 204 -0.54 -21.99 9.66
CA LEU A 204 -1.93 -21.57 9.81
C LEU A 204 -2.19 -20.18 9.21
N ILE A 205 -1.27 -19.24 9.36
CA ILE A 205 -1.38 -17.92 8.70
C ILE A 205 -1.41 -18.10 7.18
N LEU A 206 -0.54 -18.94 6.62
CA LEU A 206 -0.50 -19.20 5.18
C LEU A 206 -1.78 -19.86 4.69
N GLN A 207 -2.31 -20.84 5.41
CA GLN A 207 -3.60 -21.49 5.08
C GLN A 207 -4.75 -20.48 5.06
N ASN A 208 -4.83 -19.62 6.08
CA ASN A 208 -5.87 -18.59 6.17
C ASN A 208 -5.67 -17.43 5.18
N ASN A 209 -4.54 -17.39 4.47
CA ASN A 209 -4.17 -16.33 3.54
C ASN A 209 -3.71 -16.87 2.18
N GLU A 210 -4.25 -18.01 1.74
CA GLU A 210 -3.87 -18.63 0.46
C GLU A 210 -4.09 -17.70 -0.74
N MET A 211 -5.17 -16.91 -0.74
CA MET A 211 -5.48 -16.00 -1.84
C MET A 211 -4.54 -14.81 -1.82
N ASP A 212 -4.25 -14.26 -0.63
CA ASP A 212 -3.26 -13.19 -0.47
C ASP A 212 -1.86 -13.64 -0.92
N LEU A 213 -1.48 -14.89 -0.64
CA LEU A 213 -0.21 -15.45 -1.10
C LEU A 213 -0.17 -15.52 -2.63
N GLU A 214 -1.23 -16.02 -3.25
CA GLU A 214 -1.31 -16.11 -4.71
C GLU A 214 -1.26 -14.72 -5.38
N ILE A 215 -1.97 -13.74 -4.82
CA ILE A 215 -1.97 -12.35 -5.31
C ILE A 215 -0.61 -11.70 -5.09
N TYR A 216 0.03 -11.92 -3.94
CA TYR A 216 1.37 -11.43 -3.64
C TYR A 216 2.40 -11.96 -4.66
N GLU A 217 2.39 -13.26 -4.93
CA GLU A 217 3.28 -13.90 -5.89
C GLU A 217 3.07 -13.37 -7.32
N TYR A 218 1.81 -13.19 -7.72
CA TYR A 218 1.47 -12.60 -9.00
C TYR A 218 1.96 -11.15 -9.12
N ALA A 219 1.73 -10.33 -8.10
CA ALA A 219 2.20 -8.95 -8.02
C ALA A 219 3.73 -8.84 -8.02
N ARG A 220 4.43 -9.74 -7.33
CA ARG A 220 5.90 -9.83 -7.37
C ARG A 220 6.40 -10.10 -8.79
N GLY A 221 5.70 -10.95 -9.53
CA GLY A 221 5.96 -11.18 -10.95
C GLY A 221 5.74 -9.93 -11.82
N LEU A 222 4.69 -9.15 -11.56
CA LEU A 222 4.45 -7.86 -12.24
C LEU A 222 5.58 -6.86 -11.98
N LEU A 223 6.01 -6.73 -10.72
CA LEU A 223 7.14 -5.87 -10.33
C LEU A 223 8.43 -6.27 -11.04
N GLU A 224 8.78 -7.56 -11.00
CA GLU A 224 9.95 -8.13 -11.68
C GLU A 224 9.94 -7.83 -13.18
N ARG A 225 8.79 -7.97 -13.85
CA ARG A 225 8.65 -7.64 -15.28
C ARG A 225 8.93 -6.16 -15.54
N LYS A 226 8.36 -5.25 -14.75
CA LYS A 226 8.59 -3.80 -14.90
C LYS A 226 10.06 -3.44 -14.69
N LEU A 227 10.73 -4.04 -13.70
CA LEU A 227 12.17 -3.82 -13.46
C LEU A 227 13.06 -4.35 -14.60
N LYS A 228 12.71 -5.50 -15.19
CA LYS A 228 13.44 -6.06 -16.35
C LYS A 228 13.34 -5.17 -17.57
N LEU A 229 12.19 -4.53 -17.77
CA LEU A 229 11.92 -3.59 -18.88
C LEU A 229 12.64 -2.25 -18.77
N LEU A 230 13.24 -1.92 -17.61
CA LEU A 230 14.03 -0.70 -17.47
C LEU A 230 15.20 -0.67 -18.48
N SER A 231 15.42 0.50 -19.06
CA SER A 231 16.54 0.79 -19.96
C SER A 231 17.88 0.64 -19.23
N LYS A 232 18.99 0.60 -19.99
CA LYS A 232 20.33 0.54 -19.40
C LYS A 232 20.61 1.75 -18.50
N GLN A 233 20.15 2.93 -18.91
CA GLN A 233 20.28 4.16 -18.13
C GLN A 233 19.48 4.08 -16.83
N GLU A 234 18.20 3.69 -16.92
CA GLU A 234 17.31 3.60 -15.76
C GLU A 234 17.78 2.56 -14.74
N LYS A 235 18.34 1.44 -15.22
CA LYS A 235 18.99 0.45 -14.34
C LYS A 235 20.20 1.04 -13.61
N GLY A 236 20.93 1.97 -14.24
CA GLY A 236 22.00 2.74 -13.61
C GLY A 236 21.48 3.67 -12.52
N GLU A 237 20.41 4.42 -12.80
CA GLU A 237 19.73 5.32 -11.86
C GLU A 237 19.18 4.55 -10.65
N LEU A 238 18.51 3.42 -10.88
CA LEU A 238 18.02 2.54 -9.82
C LEU A 238 19.17 2.05 -8.94
N LYS A 239 20.27 1.55 -9.53
CA LYS A 239 21.44 1.11 -8.75
C LYS A 239 22.02 2.23 -7.89
N HIS A 240 22.09 3.44 -8.44
CA HIS A 240 22.55 4.60 -7.68
C HIS A 240 21.60 4.93 -6.53
N PHE A 241 20.29 4.95 -6.78
CA PHE A 241 19.25 5.17 -5.77
C PHE A 241 19.34 4.16 -4.63
N LEU A 242 19.41 2.86 -4.95
CA LEU A 242 19.55 1.78 -3.95
C LEU A 242 20.82 1.94 -3.10
N LYS A 243 21.94 2.34 -3.71
CA LYS A 243 23.20 2.58 -2.99
C LYS A 243 23.08 3.75 -2.00
N THR A 244 22.37 4.80 -2.38
CA THR A 244 22.12 5.96 -1.52
C THR A 244 21.23 5.60 -0.33
N GLN A 245 20.14 4.87 -0.55
CA GLN A 245 19.24 4.41 0.53
C GLN A 245 19.95 3.46 1.51
N ASN A 246 20.71 2.48 0.99
CA ASN A 246 21.47 1.56 1.84
C ASN A 246 22.46 2.28 2.76
N ARG A 247 23.16 3.31 2.25
CA ARG A 247 24.08 4.13 3.07
C ARG A 247 23.37 4.95 4.13
N LYS A 248 22.14 5.39 3.85
CA LYS A 248 21.32 6.15 4.79
C LYS A 248 20.91 5.27 5.97
N PHE A 249 20.38 4.08 5.68
CA PHE A 249 19.88 3.15 6.70
C PHE A 249 20.93 2.25 7.35
N SER A 250 22.18 2.24 6.86
CA SER A 250 23.29 1.52 7.52
C SER A 250 23.96 2.34 8.64
N LYS A 251 23.60 3.61 8.79
CA LYS A 251 24.12 4.54 9.81
C LYS A 251 23.15 4.75 10.98
N GLU A 252 21.99 4.10 10.94
CA GLU A 252 20.97 4.03 11.98
C GLU A 252 21.06 2.68 12.68
#